data_AF-T1KKW9-F1
#
_entry.id   AF-T1KKW9-F1
#
_cell.length_a   1.000
_cell.length_b   1.000
_cell.length_c   1.000
_cell.angle_alpha   90.00
_cell.angle_beta   90.00
_cell.angle_gamma   90.00
#
_symmetry.space_group_name_H-M   'P 1'
#
loop_
_entity.id
_entity.type
_entity.pdbx_description
1 polymer ?
#
loop_
_entity_poly.entity_id
_entity_poly.type
_entity_poly.pdbx_seq_one_letter_code
_entity_poly.pdbx_strand_id
1 'polypeptide(L)'
;MMELIKSWCILLIQTIISQIDLADAIKCFTCDFTINRCTDLNCYNSPDSCSPRFFTAAVVPYRECPAGCELFSMTDANGLVLQWSRGCDQSGSTAGAAIDFTSTCKTEYIFGTRMDKCFCNQDFCNSSGNIKPGLILMLILAIFNLISR
;
A
#
# COMPACT_ATOMS: atom_id res chain seq x y z
N MET A 1 -20.07 -45.13 20.33
CA MET A 1 -19.26 -44.19 21.14
C MET A 1 -18.08 -43.63 20.35
N MET A 2 -17.30 -44.46 19.66
CA MET A 2 -16.11 -44.04 18.88
C MET A 2 -16.44 -43.15 17.65
N GLU A 3 -17.58 -43.36 16.99
CA GLU A 3 -18.04 -42.56 15.84
C GLU A 3 -18.51 -41.13 16.25
N LEU A 4 -19.06 -41.00 17.46
CA LEU A 4 -19.43 -39.70 18.02
C LEU A 4 -18.19 -38.86 18.32
N ILE A 5 -17.14 -39.46 18.88
CA ILE A 5 -15.88 -38.75 19.19
C ILE A 5 -15.23 -38.21 17.91
N LYS A 6 -15.22 -39.00 16.82
CA LYS A 6 -14.69 -38.55 15.52
C LYS A 6 -15.46 -37.33 14.96
N SER A 7 -16.79 -37.36 15.04
CA SER A 7 -17.63 -36.27 14.52
C SER A 7 -17.40 -34.95 15.28
N TRP A 8 -17.26 -35.01 16.60
CA TRP A 8 -16.95 -33.85 17.43
C TRP A 8 -15.54 -33.30 17.19
N CYS A 9 -14.56 -34.16 16.94
CA CYS A 9 -13.20 -33.74 16.57
C CYS A 9 -13.19 -32.99 15.23
N ILE A 10 -13.96 -33.45 14.23
CA ILE A 10 -14.01 -32.79 12.91
C ILE A 10 -14.66 -31.40 13.01
N LEU A 11 -15.74 -31.27 13.79
CA LEU A 11 -16.41 -29.98 14.04
C LEU A 11 -15.50 -29.00 14.80
N LEU A 12 -14.70 -29.48 15.76
CA LEU A 12 -13.71 -28.65 16.46
C LEU A 12 -12.55 -28.21 15.56
N ILE A 13 -12.09 -29.06 14.66
CA ILE A 13 -11.02 -28.70 13.71
C ILE A 13 -11.51 -27.66 12.71
N GLN A 14 -12.75 -27.78 12.21
CA GLN A 14 -13.33 -26.81 11.28
C GLN A 14 -13.55 -25.43 11.92
N THR A 15 -13.97 -25.37 13.18
CA THR A 15 -14.10 -24.08 13.89
C THR A 15 -12.75 -23.42 14.16
N ILE A 16 -11.72 -24.19 14.51
CA ILE A 16 -10.36 -23.66 14.70
C ILE A 16 -9.79 -23.09 13.38
N ILE A 17 -9.97 -23.78 12.24
CA ILE A 17 -9.46 -23.32 10.94
C ILE A 17 -10.13 -22.02 10.48
N SER A 18 -11.43 -21.84 10.79
CA SER A 18 -12.15 -20.60 10.45
C SER A 18 -11.70 -19.35 11.20
N GLN A 19 -10.85 -19.49 12.22
CA GLN A 19 -10.30 -18.35 12.99
C GLN A 19 -8.87 -18.00 12.59
N ILE A 20 -8.30 -18.70 11.61
CA ILE A 20 -6.99 -18.39 11.07
C ILE A 20 -7.20 -17.40 9.93
N ASP A 21 -7.40 -16.13 10.28
CA ASP A 21 -7.12 -15.05 9.34
C ASP A 21 -5.60 -15.06 9.11
N LEU A 22 -5.15 -15.74 8.05
CA LEU A 22 -3.82 -15.50 7.53
C LEU A 22 -3.82 -14.07 7.02
N ALA A 23 -3.28 -13.16 7.83
CA ALA A 23 -2.95 -11.81 7.39
C ALA A 23 -1.88 -11.95 6.29
N ASP A 24 -2.33 -12.02 5.04
CA ASP A 24 -1.44 -12.04 3.89
C ASP A 24 -0.63 -10.74 3.89
N ALA A 25 0.70 -10.89 3.85
CA ALA A 25 1.59 -9.75 3.82
C ALA A 25 1.51 -9.07 2.43
N ILE A 26 1.11 -7.81 2.41
CA ILE A 26 0.90 -7.03 1.18
C ILE A 26 2.22 -6.41 0.73
N LYS A 27 2.53 -6.46 -0.56
CA LYS A 27 3.76 -5.85 -1.10
C LYS A 27 3.55 -4.36 -1.35
N CYS A 28 4.44 -3.52 -0.83
CA CYS A 28 4.35 -2.06 -0.97
C CYS A 28 5.68 -1.50 -1.46
N PHE A 29 5.63 -0.52 -2.38
CA PHE A 29 6.82 0.24 -2.77
C PHE A 29 7.34 1.05 -1.60
N THR A 30 8.67 1.14 -1.49
CA THR A 30 9.36 1.81 -0.40
C THR A 30 10.34 2.82 -0.94
N CYS A 31 10.16 4.08 -0.56
CA CYS A 31 11.13 5.13 -0.84
C CYS A 31 10.85 6.34 0.05
N ASP A 32 11.86 7.19 0.24
CA ASP A 32 11.73 8.47 0.94
C ASP A 32 12.52 9.54 0.17
N PHE A 33 11.93 10.71 0.02
CA PHE A 33 12.52 11.87 -0.64
C PHE A 33 12.19 13.11 0.18
N THR A 34 13.21 13.88 0.58
CA THR A 34 13.04 15.11 1.37
C THR A 34 13.91 16.22 0.80
N ILE A 35 13.33 17.41 0.56
CA ILE A 35 14.05 18.58 0.01
C ILE A 35 15.04 19.18 1.03
N ASN A 36 14.72 19.15 2.33
CA ASN A 36 15.41 19.92 3.37
C ASN A 36 16.42 19.13 4.22
N ARG A 37 16.81 17.90 3.84
CA ARG A 37 17.68 17.02 4.66
C ARG A 37 18.98 16.57 4.00
N CYS A 38 19.51 17.34 3.06
CA CYS A 38 20.82 17.00 2.49
C CYS A 38 21.96 17.66 3.27
N THR A 39 22.45 16.93 4.27
CA THR A 39 23.66 17.26 5.03
C THR A 39 24.92 16.60 4.47
N ASP A 40 24.80 15.69 3.51
CA ASP A 40 25.92 14.99 2.86
C ASP A 40 25.77 14.94 1.33
N LEU A 41 26.88 14.65 0.64
CA LEU A 41 26.97 14.59 -0.83
C LEU A 41 26.11 13.45 -1.43
N ASN A 42 25.83 12.40 -0.66
CA ASN A 42 25.05 11.26 -1.11
C ASN A 42 23.56 11.60 -1.20
N CYS A 43 23.05 12.43 -0.30
CA CYS A 43 21.68 12.94 -0.33
C CYS A 43 21.43 13.87 -1.52
N TYR A 44 22.35 14.77 -1.84
CA TYR A 44 22.23 15.63 -3.05
C TYR A 44 22.15 14.82 -4.34
N ASN A 45 22.74 13.63 -4.34
CA ASN A 45 22.73 12.70 -5.46
C ASN A 45 21.60 11.67 -5.41
N SER A 46 20.69 11.73 -4.42
CA SER A 46 19.52 10.86 -4.37
C SER A 46 18.42 11.44 -5.24
N PRO A 47 18.20 10.93 -6.47
CA PRO A 47 17.15 11.46 -7.33
C PRO A 47 15.79 11.22 -6.67
N ASP A 48 14.86 12.14 -6.88
CA ASP A 48 13.47 11.92 -6.50
C ASP A 48 12.93 10.71 -7.26
N SER A 49 12.75 9.58 -6.58
CA SER A 49 12.09 8.38 -7.11
C SER A 49 10.74 8.14 -6.45
N CYS A 50 10.27 9.07 -5.61
CA CYS A 50 9.11 8.90 -4.75
C CYS A 50 7.91 9.73 -5.18
N SER A 51 8.14 10.92 -5.68
CA SER A 51 7.03 11.76 -6.11
C SER A 51 6.29 11.09 -7.26
N PRO A 52 4.97 11.35 -7.41
CA PRO A 52 4.19 10.80 -8.51
C PRO A 52 4.76 11.10 -9.90
N ARG A 53 5.56 12.16 -10.02
CA ARG A 53 6.17 12.59 -11.29
C ARG A 53 7.36 11.73 -11.70
N PHE A 54 8.15 11.26 -10.74
CA PHE A 54 9.41 10.57 -11.01
C PHE A 54 9.43 9.11 -10.51
N PHE A 55 8.33 8.67 -9.90
CA PHE A 55 8.16 7.28 -9.49
C PHE A 55 8.24 6.33 -10.68
N THR A 56 9.08 5.30 -10.54
CA THR A 56 9.20 4.21 -11.52
C THR A 56 9.28 2.88 -10.79
N ALA A 57 8.25 2.04 -10.95
CA ALA A 57 8.14 0.73 -10.30
C ALA A 57 9.34 -0.20 -10.56
N ALA A 58 10.05 -0.01 -11.67
CA ALA A 58 11.21 -0.83 -12.03
C ALA A 58 12.46 -0.58 -11.16
N VAL A 59 12.57 0.58 -10.52
CA VAL A 59 13.76 0.98 -9.76
C VAL A 59 13.48 1.27 -8.29
N VAL A 60 12.21 1.44 -7.92
CA VAL A 60 11.81 1.64 -6.54
C VAL A 60 11.68 0.27 -5.86
N PRO A 61 12.42 0.01 -4.76
CA PRO A 61 12.32 -1.26 -4.06
C PRO A 61 10.93 -1.42 -3.41
N TYR A 62 10.61 -2.65 -3.04
CA TYR A 62 9.39 -2.97 -2.32
C TYR A 62 9.70 -3.78 -1.06
N ARG A 63 8.74 -3.81 -0.15
CA ARG A 63 8.75 -4.69 1.04
C ARG A 63 7.37 -5.28 1.29
N GLU A 64 7.31 -6.35 2.04
CA GLU A 64 6.07 -6.94 2.54
C GLU A 64 5.62 -6.22 3.82
N CYS A 65 4.33 -5.92 3.89
CA CYS A 65 3.69 -5.10 4.91
C CYS A 65 2.47 -5.86 5.48
N PRO A 66 2.34 -5.97 6.82
CA PRO A 66 1.30 -6.80 7.43
C PRO A 66 -0.12 -6.21 7.33
N ALA A 67 -0.25 -4.90 7.08
CA ALA A 67 -1.53 -4.21 7.16
C ALA A 67 -1.96 -3.51 5.86
N GLY A 68 -1.02 -2.84 5.18
CA GLY A 68 -1.28 -2.14 3.94
C GLY A 68 -0.15 -1.20 3.55
N CYS A 69 -0.34 -0.50 2.43
CA CYS A 69 0.60 0.46 1.90
C CYS A 69 0.16 1.89 2.21
N GLU A 70 1.15 2.76 2.38
CA GLU A 70 0.98 4.20 2.57
C GLU A 70 1.72 4.98 1.47
N LEU A 71 1.10 6.07 1.04
CA LEU A 71 1.71 7.16 0.27
C LEU A 71 1.55 8.45 1.07
N PHE A 72 2.65 9.09 1.39
CA PHE A 72 2.71 10.31 2.19
C PHE A 72 3.33 11.46 1.42
N SER A 73 2.77 12.65 1.58
CA SER A 73 3.42 13.90 1.17
C SER A 73 3.23 15.01 2.19
N MET A 74 4.26 15.83 2.34
CA MET A 74 4.24 17.02 3.19
C MET A 74 4.52 18.26 2.35
N THR A 75 3.64 19.25 2.42
CA THR A 75 3.72 20.51 1.67
C THR A 75 3.71 21.68 2.63
N ASP A 76 4.65 22.62 2.46
CA ASP A 76 4.70 23.83 3.27
C ASP A 76 3.55 24.82 2.96
N ALA A 77 3.47 25.90 3.74
CA ALA A 77 2.45 26.94 3.55
C ALA A 77 2.55 27.67 2.20
N ASN A 78 3.71 27.60 1.53
CA ASN A 78 3.95 28.22 0.23
C ASN A 78 3.60 27.28 -0.95
N GLY A 79 3.18 26.05 -0.66
CA GLY A 79 2.88 25.03 -1.68
C GLY A 79 4.10 24.23 -2.14
N LEU A 80 5.27 24.39 -1.50
CA LEU A 80 6.45 23.58 -1.79
C LEU A 80 6.33 22.21 -1.10
N VAL A 81 6.39 21.14 -1.88
CA VAL A 81 6.41 19.78 -1.32
C VAL A 81 7.77 19.50 -0.69
N LEU A 82 7.79 19.39 0.63
CA LEU A 82 9.00 19.16 1.43
C LEU A 82 9.42 17.70 1.44
N GLN A 83 8.45 16.77 1.38
CA GLN A 83 8.70 15.34 1.49
C GLN A 83 7.71 14.51 0.66
N TRP A 84 8.20 13.42 0.08
CA TRP A 84 7.43 12.30 -0.45
C TRP A 84 7.92 11.00 0.18
N SER A 85 7.01 10.17 0.65
CA SER A 85 7.35 8.84 1.16
C SER A 85 6.35 7.79 0.72
N ARG A 86 6.84 6.58 0.50
CA ARG A 86 6.05 5.38 0.20
C ARG A 86 6.52 4.27 1.12
N GLY A 87 5.60 3.49 1.65
CA GLY A 87 5.99 2.36 2.48
C GLY A 87 4.81 1.57 3.02
N CYS A 88 5.09 0.83 4.10
CA CYS A 88 4.03 0.22 4.89
C CYS A 88 3.26 1.29 5.66
N ASP A 89 1.96 1.09 5.79
CA ASP A 89 1.15 1.87 6.70
C ASP A 89 1.71 1.82 8.12
N GLN A 90 1.96 3.01 8.68
CA GLN A 90 2.44 3.15 10.06
C GLN A 90 1.29 3.22 11.07
N SER A 91 0.05 3.49 10.65
CA SER A 91 -1.11 3.59 11.54
C SER A 91 -1.55 2.22 12.11
N GLY A 92 -1.29 1.13 11.39
CA GLY A 92 -1.41 -0.24 11.90
C GLY A 92 -0.38 -0.68 12.94
N SER A 93 0.66 0.13 13.23
CA SER A 93 1.64 -0.17 14.29
C SER A 93 1.14 0.17 15.71
N THR A 94 0.08 0.96 15.82
CA THR A 94 -0.69 1.13 17.05
C THR A 94 -1.78 0.05 17.11
N ALA A 95 -1.55 -0.97 17.93
CA ALA A 95 -2.52 -2.04 18.19
C ALA A 95 -3.91 -1.44 18.49
N GLY A 96 -4.88 -1.64 17.59
CA GLY A 96 -6.28 -1.25 17.76
C GLY A 96 -6.80 -0.12 16.86
N ALA A 97 -5.96 0.54 16.06
CA ALA A 97 -6.44 1.46 15.04
C ALA A 97 -6.88 0.68 13.78
N ALA A 98 -8.19 0.50 13.60
CA ALA A 98 -8.73 -0.05 12.36
C ALA A 98 -8.35 0.90 11.21
N ILE A 99 -7.57 0.40 10.25
CA ILE A 99 -7.22 1.18 9.06
C ILE A 99 -8.51 1.34 8.25
N ASP A 100 -9.02 2.57 8.21
CA ASP A 100 -10.15 2.90 7.37
C ASP A 100 -9.70 3.06 5.91
N PHE A 101 -9.75 1.96 5.16
CA PHE A 101 -9.51 1.97 3.72
C PHE A 101 -10.68 2.58 2.91
N THR A 102 -11.79 3.00 3.55
CA THR A 102 -12.92 3.63 2.84
C THR A 102 -12.61 5.06 2.41
N SER A 103 -11.72 5.75 3.13
CA SER A 103 -11.17 7.05 2.77
C SER A 103 -9.73 6.88 2.28
N THR A 104 -9.59 6.58 0.99
CA THR A 104 -8.31 6.28 0.31
C THR A 104 -7.21 7.34 0.51
N CYS A 105 -7.57 8.59 0.81
CA CYS A 105 -6.65 9.66 1.16
C CYS A 105 -7.23 10.60 2.23
N LYS A 106 -6.39 11.01 3.19
CA LYS A 106 -6.67 11.98 4.24
C LYS A 106 -5.69 13.14 4.14
N THR A 107 -6.20 14.36 4.32
CA THR A 107 -5.40 15.58 4.37
C THR A 107 -5.49 16.19 5.76
N GLU A 108 -4.34 16.42 6.39
CA GLU A 108 -4.20 17.04 7.70
C GLU A 108 -3.42 18.34 7.58
N TYR A 109 -3.75 19.34 8.40
CA TYR A 109 -3.00 20.60 8.47
C TYR A 109 -2.39 20.74 9.86
N ILE A 110 -1.06 20.78 9.93
CA ILE A 110 -0.32 20.93 11.19
C ILE A 110 0.65 22.11 11.05
N PHE A 111 0.50 23.12 11.91
CA PHE A 111 1.36 24.31 11.94
C PHE A 111 1.60 24.96 10.56
N GLY A 112 0.55 25.07 9.74
CA GLY A 112 0.64 25.65 8.39
C GLY A 112 1.22 24.72 7.31
N THR A 113 1.54 23.48 7.68
CA THR A 113 2.00 22.43 6.76
C THR A 113 0.81 21.55 6.39
N ARG A 114 0.61 21.28 5.10
CA ARG A 114 -0.36 20.32 4.59
C ARG A 114 0.29 18.94 4.50
N MET A 115 -0.33 17.95 5.10
CA MET A 115 0.09 16.55 5.02
C MET A 115 -1.00 15.74 4.33
N ASP A 116 -0.66 15.03 3.27
CA ASP A 116 -1.56 14.10 2.60
C ASP A 116 -1.06 12.67 2.85
N LYS A 117 -1.97 11.81 3.33
CA LYS A 117 -1.73 10.39 3.61
C LYS A 117 -2.76 9.56 2.87
N CYS A 118 -2.32 8.67 1.99
CA CYS A 118 -3.18 7.75 1.28
C CYS A 118 -2.87 6.31 1.66
N PHE A 119 -3.91 5.50 1.88
CA PHE A 119 -3.81 4.12 2.33
C PHE A 119 -4.48 3.17 1.35
N CYS A 120 -3.92 1.97 1.17
CA CYS A 120 -4.49 0.93 0.33
C CYS A 120 -4.01 -0.47 0.77
N ASN A 121 -4.76 -1.52 0.43
CA ASN A 121 -4.56 -2.88 0.94
C ASN A 121 -4.38 -3.93 -0.18
N GLN A 122 -3.74 -3.56 -1.28
CA GLN A 122 -3.46 -4.47 -2.40
C GLN A 122 -1.98 -4.39 -2.75
N ASP A 123 -1.44 -5.48 -3.30
CA ASP A 123 -0.06 -5.50 -3.77
C ASP A 123 0.22 -4.32 -4.71
N PHE A 124 1.27 -3.58 -4.40
CA PHE A 124 1.81 -2.47 -5.19
C PHE A 124 0.83 -1.31 -5.40
N CYS A 125 -0.21 -1.20 -4.57
CA CYS A 125 -1.25 -0.18 -4.69
C CYS A 125 -0.74 1.25 -4.47
N ASN A 126 0.39 1.41 -3.76
CA ASN A 126 1.05 2.69 -3.55
C ASN A 126 2.02 3.08 -4.69
N SER A 127 1.78 2.64 -5.92
CA SER A 127 2.54 3.02 -7.13
C SER A 127 2.19 4.39 -7.70
N SER A 128 1.13 5.04 -7.20
CA SER A 128 0.57 6.33 -7.67
C SER A 128 -0.02 6.29 -9.10
N GLY A 129 -1.29 6.67 -9.19
CA GLY A 129 -2.02 6.89 -10.44
C GLY A 129 -2.92 5.73 -10.84
N ASN A 130 -4.14 5.67 -10.27
CA ASN A 130 -5.33 5.03 -10.82
C ASN A 130 -5.05 3.99 -11.93
N ILE A 131 -4.52 2.82 -11.60
CA ILE A 131 -4.65 1.70 -12.53
C ILE A 131 -6.11 1.29 -12.42
N LYS A 132 -6.96 1.87 -13.26
CA LYS A 132 -8.33 1.42 -13.42
C LYS A 132 -8.24 -0.04 -13.89
N PRO A 133 -8.68 -1.03 -13.09
CA PRO A 133 -8.58 -2.44 -13.47
C PRO A 133 -9.36 -2.77 -14.76
N GLY A 134 -10.19 -1.84 -15.26
CA GLY A 134 -10.93 -1.99 -16.52
C GLY A 134 -10.07 -2.05 -17.79
N LEU A 135 -8.83 -1.56 -17.81
CA LEU A 135 -7.99 -1.61 -19.03
C LEU A 135 -7.42 -3.02 -19.31
N ILE A 136 -7.12 -3.79 -18.26
CA ILE A 136 -6.59 -5.15 -18.40
C ILE A 136 -7.69 -6.11 -18.88
N LEU A 137 -8.92 -5.96 -18.37
CA LEU A 137 -10.06 -6.78 -18.78
C LEU A 137 -10.46 -6.55 -20.25
N MET A 138 -10.38 -5.30 -20.72
CA MET A 138 -10.65 -4.96 -22.13
C MET A 138 -9.60 -5.56 -23.08
N LEU A 139 -8.34 -5.65 -22.65
CA LEU A 139 -7.25 -6.23 -23.45
C LEU A 139 -7.38 -7.75 -23.57
N ILE A 140 -7.75 -8.43 -22.47
CA ILE A 140 -8.01 -9.88 -22.45
C ILE A 140 -9.21 -10.22 -23.34
N LEU A 141 -10.29 -9.44 -23.28
CA LEU A 141 -11.47 -9.63 -24.14
C LEU A 141 -11.16 -9.37 -25.63
N ALA A 142 -10.31 -8.40 -25.94
CA ALA A 142 -9.88 -8.14 -27.31
C ALA A 142 -9.06 -9.31 -27.89
N ILE A 143 -8.13 -9.87 -27.11
CA ILE A 143 -7.32 -11.03 -27.50
C ILE A 143 -8.21 -12.27 -27.68
N PHE A 144 -9.17 -12.52 -26.78
CA PHE A 144 -10.11 -13.63 -26.92
C PHE A 144 -10.94 -13.54 -28.21
N ASN A 145 -11.40 -12.35 -28.59
CA ASN A 145 -12.16 -12.13 -29.84
C ASN A 145 -11.29 -12.23 -31.11
N LEU A 146 -9.97 -12.02 -31.01
CA LEU A 146 -9.02 -12.21 -32.10
C LEU A 146 -8.66 -13.68 -32.32
N ILE A 147 -8.69 -14.50 -31.27
CA ILE A 147 -8.40 -15.94 -31.33
C ILE A 147 -9.65 -16.76 -31.71
N SER A 148 -10.86 -16.23 -31.48
CA SER A 148 -12.13 -16.92 -31.79
C SER A 148 -12.66 -16.69 -33.21
N ARG A 149 -11.94 -15.95 -34.06
CA ARG A 149 -12.18 -15.83 -35.50
C ARG A 149 -11.19 -16.66 -36.28
#